data_AF-A0A1V3XV16-F1
#
_entry.id   AF-A0A1V3XV16-F1
#
_cell.length_a   1.000
_cell.length_b   1.000
_cell.length_c   1.000
_cell.angle_alpha   90.00
_cell.angle_beta   90.00
_cell.angle_gamma   90.00
#
_symmetry.space_group_name_H-M   'P 1'
#
loop_
_entity.id
_entity.type
_entity.pdbx_description
1 polymer ?
#
loop_
_entity_poly.entity_id
_entity_poly.type
_entity_poly.pdbx_seq_one_letter_code
_entity_poly.pdbx_strand_id
1 'polypeptide(L)'
;MIDDFVSSYARGETPNPCVRCNQRIKFSALSARALALGFDAVATGHYARLSDGRLRRAVDRDKDQSYVLAVLTARQLRHALFPIGDTPKPQIRAEAARRGLAVADKPDSHDICFIPSGDTRRFSVRASVFAAASSSMPTAPCWPPMTACTSSPSASARASAFPARAPMAARATSPPSTPKPRPFAWVTCPISTCTR
;
A
#
# COMPACT_ATOMS: atom_id res chain seq x y z
N MET A 1 9.68 10.70 4.45
CA MET A 1 8.81 9.68 5.12
C MET A 1 9.61 8.88 6.12
N ILE A 2 10.64 8.15 5.69
CA ILE A 2 11.54 7.45 6.63
C ILE A 2 12.29 8.49 7.48
N ASP A 3 12.75 9.59 6.89
CA ASP A 3 13.39 10.67 7.63
C ASP A 3 12.44 11.33 8.64
N ASP A 4 11.18 11.62 8.26
CA ASP A 4 10.15 12.12 9.17
C ASP A 4 9.93 11.13 10.34
N PHE A 5 9.95 9.82 10.07
CA PHE A 5 9.77 8.78 11.06
C PHE A 5 10.95 8.75 12.06
N VAL A 6 12.20 8.75 11.56
CA VAL A 6 13.41 8.74 12.39
C VAL A 6 13.51 10.03 13.22
N SER A 7 13.28 11.19 12.61
CA SER A 7 13.32 12.48 13.31
C SER A 7 12.23 12.61 14.37
N SER A 8 11.04 12.04 14.16
CA SER A 8 9.97 12.04 15.18
C SER A 8 10.40 11.24 16.42
N TYR A 9 11.03 10.07 16.22
CA TYR A 9 11.61 9.31 17.33
C TYR A 9 12.74 10.07 18.04
N ALA A 10 13.59 10.79 17.31
CA ALA A 10 14.63 11.63 17.91
C ALA A 10 14.06 12.75 18.80
N ARG A 11 12.81 13.17 18.55
CA ARG A 11 12.08 14.15 19.39
C ARG A 11 11.24 13.51 20.50
N GLY A 12 11.35 12.20 20.72
CA GLY A 12 10.59 11.49 21.75
C GLY A 12 9.13 11.22 21.37
N GLU A 13 8.76 11.34 20.10
CA GLU A 13 7.41 11.03 19.64
C GLU A 13 7.25 9.56 19.25
N THR A 14 6.00 9.10 19.16
CA THR A 14 5.65 7.75 18.68
C THR A 14 4.92 7.85 17.33
N PRO A 15 5.65 7.94 16.20
CA PRO A 15 5.04 8.15 14.89
C PRO A 15 4.32 6.91 14.37
N ASN A 16 3.21 7.11 13.65
CA ASN A 16 2.56 6.05 12.87
C ASN A 16 2.91 6.21 11.37
N PRO A 17 3.88 5.45 10.83
CA PRO A 17 4.30 5.57 9.43
C PRO A 17 3.23 5.05 8.46
N CYS A 18 2.37 4.11 8.86
CA CYS A 18 1.34 3.54 8.01
C CYS A 18 0.32 4.60 7.57
N VAL A 19 -0.10 5.46 8.51
CA VAL A 19 -0.99 6.61 8.23
C VAL A 19 -0.35 7.53 7.17
N ARG A 20 0.94 7.87 7.33
CA ARG A 20 1.66 8.75 6.39
C ARG A 20 1.88 8.11 5.02
N CYS A 21 2.19 6.81 4.98
CA CYS A 21 2.34 6.06 3.73
C CYS A 21 1.04 6.04 2.92
N ASN A 22 -0.09 5.75 3.58
CA ASN A 22 -1.39 5.78 2.92
C ASN A 22 -1.70 7.19 2.38
N GLN A 23 -1.45 8.23 3.18
CA GLN A 23 -1.71 9.62 2.81
C GLN A 23 -0.87 10.10 1.62
N ARG A 24 0.45 9.87 1.65
CA ARG A 24 1.41 10.51 0.74
C ARG A 24 1.88 9.60 -0.40
N ILE A 25 1.88 8.29 -0.21
CA ILE A 25 2.41 7.34 -1.19
C ILE A 25 1.26 6.63 -1.91
N LYS A 26 0.49 5.79 -1.22
CA LYS A 26 -0.51 4.91 -1.87
C LYS A 26 -1.64 5.67 -2.54
N PHE A 27 -2.24 6.64 -1.84
CA PHE A 27 -3.38 7.39 -2.35
C PHE A 27 -3.03 8.79 -2.85
N SER A 28 -1.74 9.08 -3.04
CA SER A 28 -1.30 10.31 -3.70
C SER A 28 -0.39 9.97 -4.87
N ALA A 29 0.89 9.65 -4.65
CA ALA A 29 1.83 9.37 -5.73
C ALA A 29 1.40 8.19 -6.63
N LEU A 30 1.02 7.06 -6.03
CA LEU A 30 0.59 5.88 -6.77
C LEU A 30 -0.76 6.09 -7.47
N SER A 31 -1.72 6.73 -6.80
CA SER A 31 -3.02 7.06 -7.41
C SER A 31 -2.86 8.04 -8.59
N ALA A 32 -2.00 9.05 -8.46
CA ALA A 32 -1.69 9.98 -9.55
C ALA A 32 -1.05 9.24 -10.75
N ARG A 33 -0.13 8.31 -10.49
CA ARG A 33 0.47 7.48 -11.55
C ARG A 33 -0.57 6.59 -12.23
N ALA A 34 -1.47 5.97 -11.47
CA ALA A 34 -2.53 5.14 -12.02
C ALA A 34 -3.47 5.95 -12.94
N LEU A 35 -3.87 7.15 -12.51
CA LEU A 35 -4.68 8.06 -13.32
C LEU A 35 -3.95 8.49 -14.60
N ALA A 36 -2.65 8.79 -14.51
CA ALA A 36 -1.83 9.13 -15.67
C ALA A 36 -1.68 7.97 -16.67
N LEU A 37 -1.85 6.73 -16.22
CA LEU A 37 -1.84 5.52 -17.06
C LEU A 37 -3.25 5.15 -17.58
N GLY A 38 -4.27 5.97 -17.30
CA GLY A 38 -5.64 5.76 -17.78
C GLY A 38 -6.49 4.81 -16.93
N PHE A 39 -6.07 4.49 -15.70
CA PHE A 39 -6.90 3.74 -14.74
C PHE A 39 -7.80 4.68 -13.95
N ASP A 40 -9.01 4.23 -13.59
CA ASP A 40 -9.96 5.05 -12.83
C ASP A 40 -9.63 5.11 -11.32
N ALA A 41 -9.04 4.04 -10.80
CA ALA A 41 -8.81 3.86 -9.37
C ALA A 41 -7.69 2.86 -9.06
N VAL A 42 -7.21 2.92 -7.82
CA VAL A 42 -6.27 1.97 -7.23
C VAL A 42 -7.02 1.03 -6.27
N ALA A 43 -6.97 -0.27 -6.55
CA ALA A 43 -7.46 -1.30 -5.66
C ALA A 43 -6.36 -1.77 -4.70
N THR A 44 -6.70 -1.83 -3.42
CA THR A 44 -5.76 -2.24 -2.36
C THR A 44 -6.39 -3.30 -1.47
N GLY A 45 -5.56 -4.17 -0.88
CA GLY A 45 -6.00 -5.17 0.09
C GLY A 45 -6.29 -4.60 1.48
N HIS A 46 -6.77 -3.36 1.60
CA HIS A 46 -7.17 -2.83 2.90
C HIS A 46 -8.53 -3.37 3.31
N TYR A 47 -8.64 -3.80 4.56
CA TYR A 47 -9.90 -4.10 5.21
C TYR A 47 -10.59 -2.79 5.61
N ALA A 48 -11.29 -2.18 4.68
CA ALA A 48 -12.15 -1.02 4.90
C ALA A 48 -13.25 -1.00 3.84
N ARG A 49 -14.32 -0.23 4.06
CA ARG A 49 -15.40 -0.09 3.08
C ARG A 49 -15.56 1.36 2.66
N LEU A 50 -16.11 1.56 1.48
CA LEU A 50 -16.63 2.84 1.03
C LEU A 50 -18.15 2.74 0.92
N SER A 51 -18.86 3.69 1.52
CA SER A 51 -20.28 3.93 1.21
C SER A 51 -20.48 5.43 1.04
N ASP A 52 -21.14 5.81 -0.05
CA ASP A 52 -21.49 7.21 -0.34
C ASP A 52 -20.27 8.15 -0.33
N GLY A 53 -19.14 7.67 -0.86
CA GLY A 53 -17.87 8.42 -0.87
C GLY A 53 -17.19 8.56 0.50
N ARG A 54 -17.70 7.90 1.54
CA ARG A 54 -17.18 7.96 2.91
C ARG A 54 -16.51 6.65 3.29
N LEU A 55 -15.41 6.76 4.02
CA LEU A 55 -14.73 5.63 4.63
C LEU A 55 -15.58 5.04 5.75
N ARG A 56 -15.73 3.70 5.73
CA ARG A 56 -16.45 2.91 6.72
C ARG A 56 -15.55 1.78 7.21
N ARG A 57 -15.81 1.33 8.43
CA ARG A 57 -15.15 0.15 8.99
C ARG A 57 -15.47 -1.10 8.17
N ALA A 58 -14.52 -2.02 8.06
CA ALA A 58 -14.72 -3.36 7.53
C ALA A 58 -15.77 -4.15 8.33
N VAL A 59 -16.29 -5.21 7.72
CA VAL A 59 -17.16 -6.17 8.42
C VAL A 59 -16.39 -6.97 9.46
N ASP A 60 -15.12 -7.28 9.16
CA ASP A 60 -14.18 -7.92 10.07
C ASP A 60 -13.59 -6.86 10.99
N ARG A 61 -14.01 -6.86 12.26
CA ARG A 61 -13.59 -5.86 13.25
C ARG A 61 -12.13 -6.02 13.65
N ASP A 62 -11.64 -7.26 13.71
CA ASP A 62 -10.28 -7.56 14.15
C ASP A 62 -9.25 -7.22 13.08
N LYS A 63 -9.70 -7.16 11.82
CA LYS A 63 -8.87 -6.77 10.68
C LYS A 63 -9.16 -5.37 10.18
N ASP A 64 -10.06 -4.59 10.79
CA ASP A 64 -10.41 -3.25 10.33
C ASP A 64 -9.18 -2.33 10.24
N GLN A 65 -9.01 -1.72 9.06
CA GLN A 65 -7.91 -0.80 8.74
C GLN A 65 -8.42 0.61 8.45
N SER A 66 -9.67 0.93 8.80
CA SER A 66 -10.23 2.27 8.58
C SER A 66 -9.43 3.37 9.32
N TYR A 67 -8.84 3.05 10.48
CA TYR A 67 -8.01 3.97 11.25
C TYR A 67 -6.81 4.51 10.43
N VAL A 68 -6.04 3.63 9.79
CA VAL A 68 -4.84 4.04 9.01
C VAL A 68 -5.17 4.75 7.70
N LEU A 69 -6.46 4.78 7.34
CA LEU A 69 -7.01 5.44 6.16
C LEU A 69 -7.80 6.71 6.52
N ALA A 70 -7.98 7.02 7.80
CA ALA A 70 -8.81 8.15 8.26
C ALA A 70 -8.29 9.52 7.80
N VAL A 71 -7.00 9.61 7.43
CA VAL A 71 -6.37 10.84 6.91
C VAL A 71 -6.61 11.08 5.42
N LEU A 72 -7.29 10.16 4.72
CA LEU A 72 -7.55 10.30 3.30
C LEU A 72 -8.64 11.35 3.03
N THR A 73 -8.37 12.19 2.04
CA THR A 73 -9.34 13.21 1.59
C THR A 73 -10.43 12.57 0.72
N ALA A 74 -11.59 13.22 0.61
CA ALA A 74 -12.66 12.78 -0.30
C ALA A 74 -12.16 12.59 -1.75
N ARG A 75 -11.25 13.46 -2.22
CA ARG A 75 -10.63 13.32 -3.54
C ARG A 75 -9.84 12.03 -3.70
N GLN A 76 -9.08 11.65 -2.67
CA GLN A 76 -8.32 10.41 -2.68
C GLN A 76 -9.23 9.18 -2.60
N LEU A 77 -10.29 9.24 -1.80
CA LEU A 77 -11.26 8.15 -1.67
C LEU A 77 -12.04 7.88 -2.97
N ARG A 78 -12.29 8.91 -3.81
CA ARG A 78 -12.95 8.75 -5.12
C ARG A 78 -12.17 7.84 -6.09
N HIS A 79 -10.86 7.70 -5.90
CA HIS A 79 -9.99 6.88 -6.75
C HIS A 79 -9.43 5.67 -6.00
N ALA A 80 -10.11 5.23 -4.93
CA ALA A 80 -9.72 4.10 -4.09
C ALA A 80 -10.76 2.98 -4.16
N LEU A 81 -10.29 1.73 -4.19
CA LEU A 81 -11.12 0.54 -4.06
C LEU A 81 -10.61 -0.37 -2.93
N PHE A 82 -11.54 -0.87 -2.12
CA PHE A 82 -11.30 -1.77 -0.99
C PHE A 82 -12.10 -3.08 -1.14
N PRO A 83 -11.74 -3.95 -2.10
CA PRO A 83 -12.55 -5.09 -2.54
C PRO A 83 -12.68 -6.23 -1.52
N ILE A 84 -12.03 -6.15 -0.36
CA ILE A 84 -12.05 -7.20 0.67
C ILE A 84 -12.66 -6.74 2.00
N GLY A 85 -13.06 -5.47 2.12
CA GLY A 85 -13.58 -4.92 3.38
C GLY A 85 -14.97 -5.41 3.76
N ASP A 86 -15.68 -6.08 2.86
CA ASP A 86 -17.00 -6.67 3.06
C ASP A 86 -16.96 -8.18 3.37
N THR A 87 -15.77 -8.77 3.44
CA THR A 87 -15.58 -10.21 3.59
C THR A 87 -14.62 -10.51 4.74
N PRO A 88 -15.02 -11.33 5.72
CA PRO A 88 -14.13 -11.78 6.80
C PRO A 88 -12.85 -12.45 6.29
N LYS A 89 -11.74 -12.25 7.01
CA LYS A 89 -10.43 -12.78 6.63
C LYS A 89 -10.41 -14.30 6.36
N PRO A 90 -11.08 -15.16 7.15
CA PRO A 90 -11.11 -16.60 6.85
C PRO A 90 -11.71 -16.91 5.48
N GLN A 91 -12.76 -16.19 5.08
CA GLN A 91 -13.40 -16.36 3.79
C GLN A 91 -12.51 -15.86 2.64
N ILE A 92 -11.76 -14.76 2.85
CA ILE A 92 -10.75 -14.31 1.89
C ILE A 92 -9.64 -15.37 1.69
N ARG A 93 -9.18 -16.02 2.77
CA ARG A 93 -8.18 -17.10 2.66
C ARG A 93 -8.74 -18.33 1.95
N ALA A 94 -9.96 -18.75 2.29
CA ALA A 94 -10.64 -19.85 1.61
C ALA A 94 -10.80 -19.57 0.10
N GLU A 95 -11.16 -18.34 -0.27
CA GLU A 95 -11.27 -17.93 -1.67
C GLU A 95 -9.90 -17.92 -2.38
N ALA A 96 -8.85 -17.47 -1.70
CA ALA A 96 -7.48 -17.51 -2.23
C ALA A 96 -7.02 -18.96 -2.46
N ALA A 97 -7.27 -19.86 -1.52
CA ALA A 97 -6.95 -21.28 -1.63
C ALA A 97 -7.71 -21.95 -2.78
N ARG A 98 -9.03 -21.69 -2.88
CA ARG A 98 -9.88 -22.18 -3.97
C ARG A 98 -9.39 -21.75 -5.36
N ARG A 99 -8.70 -20.61 -5.45
CA ARG A 99 -8.10 -20.07 -6.67
C ARG A 99 -6.64 -20.49 -6.90
N GLY A 100 -6.06 -21.28 -6.00
CA GLY A 100 -4.65 -21.68 -6.07
C GLY A 100 -3.67 -20.52 -5.91
N LEU A 101 -4.05 -19.44 -5.19
CA LEU A 101 -3.17 -18.30 -4.97
C LEU A 101 -2.18 -18.60 -3.83
N ALA A 102 -0.88 -18.49 -4.10
CA ALA A 102 0.19 -18.73 -3.12
C ALA A 102 0.12 -17.85 -1.85
N VAL A 103 -0.68 -16.79 -1.88
CA VAL A 103 -0.89 -15.90 -0.72
C VAL A 103 -1.92 -16.43 0.29
N ALA A 104 -2.59 -17.55 0.01
CA ALA A 104 -3.62 -18.12 0.89
C ALA A 104 -3.08 -18.46 2.29
N ASP A 105 -1.89 -19.06 2.33
CA ASP A 105 -1.25 -19.52 3.56
C ASP A 105 -0.23 -18.52 4.12
N LYS A 106 0.13 -17.50 3.35
CA LYS A 106 1.10 -16.49 3.78
C LYS A 106 0.63 -15.82 5.07
N PRO A 107 1.49 -15.72 6.11
CA PRO A 107 1.18 -14.93 7.28
C PRO A 107 0.86 -13.49 6.90
N ASP A 108 -0.06 -12.87 7.63
CA ASP A 108 -0.35 -11.46 7.43
C ASP A 108 0.90 -10.65 7.79
N SER A 109 1.23 -9.66 6.95
CA SER A 109 2.28 -8.70 7.27
C SER A 109 1.81 -7.80 8.41
N HIS A 110 2.36 -8.02 9.58
CA HIS A 110 2.27 -7.11 10.72
C HIS A 110 3.56 -6.29 10.77
N ASP A 111 3.53 -5.14 11.44
CA ASP A 111 4.66 -4.18 11.56
C ASP A 111 4.93 -3.26 10.36
N ILE A 112 5.96 -2.41 10.53
CA ILE A 112 6.32 -1.30 9.65
C ILE A 112 6.97 -1.86 8.39
N CYS A 113 6.34 -1.60 7.24
CA CYS A 113 6.71 -2.12 5.93
C CYS A 113 8.20 -1.96 5.52
N PHE A 114 8.88 -0.90 6.00
CA PHE A 114 10.29 -0.64 5.68
C PHE A 114 11.27 -1.10 6.78
N ILE A 115 10.78 -1.74 7.85
CA ILE A 115 11.58 -2.35 8.91
C ILE A 115 11.33 -3.86 8.89
N PRO A 116 11.93 -4.58 7.92
CA PRO A 116 11.70 -6.02 7.73
C PRO A 116 12.02 -6.87 8.97
N SER A 117 12.87 -6.39 9.87
CA SER A 117 13.25 -7.06 11.12
C SER A 117 12.25 -6.89 12.26
N GLY A 118 11.23 -6.02 12.14
CA GLY A 118 10.33 -5.63 13.22
C GLY A 118 10.98 -4.77 14.34
N ASP A 119 12.31 -4.81 14.45
CA ASP A 119 13.08 -4.08 15.46
C ASP A 119 13.19 -2.57 15.17
N THR A 120 12.12 -1.86 15.54
CA THR A 120 11.97 -0.42 15.36
C THR A 120 12.98 0.38 16.18
N ARG A 121 13.34 -0.11 17.39
CA ARG A 121 14.31 0.54 18.26
C ARG A 121 15.69 0.52 17.60
N ARG A 122 16.16 -0.64 17.15
CA ARG A 122 17.47 -0.78 16.51
C ARG A 122 17.53 -0.05 15.18
N PHE A 123 16.45 -0.03 14.42
CA PHE A 123 16.38 0.78 13.19
C PHE A 123 16.54 2.27 13.48
N SER A 124 15.81 2.80 14.47
CA SER A 124 15.84 4.23 14.81
C SER A 124 17.20 4.67 15.37
N VAL A 125 17.82 3.84 16.23
CA VAL A 125 19.17 4.10 16.75
C VAL A 125 20.20 4.07 15.62
N ARG A 126 20.19 3.06 14.74
CA ARG A 126 21.13 2.99 13.60
C ARG A 126 20.96 4.17 12.64
N ALA A 127 19.73 4.55 12.33
CA ALA A 127 19.45 5.69 11.47
C ALA A 127 19.92 7.02 12.10
N SER A 128 19.75 7.17 13.41
CA SER A 128 20.20 8.35 14.16
C SER A 128 21.74 8.43 14.22
N VAL A 129 22.42 7.29 14.40
CA VAL A 129 23.90 7.21 14.38
C VAL A 129 24.45 7.51 12.99
N PHE A 130 23.80 7.02 11.92
CA PHE A 130 24.22 7.31 10.55
C PHE A 130 24.01 8.79 10.19
N ALA A 131 22.89 9.39 10.60
CA ALA A 131 22.63 10.81 10.43
C ALA A 131 23.64 11.67 11.20
N ALA A 132 23.97 11.30 12.45
CA ALA A 132 24.99 11.98 13.24
C ALA A 132 26.39 11.87 12.62
N ALA A 133 26.79 10.69 12.13
CA ALA A 133 28.08 10.46 11.49
C ALA A 133 28.23 11.21 10.15
N SER A 134 27.12 11.43 9.43
CA SER A 134 27.10 12.20 8.18
C SER A 134 27.22 13.71 8.42
N SER A 135 26.89 14.17 9.63
CA SER A 135 26.95 15.58 10.03
C SER A 135 28.34 16.02 10.49
N SER A 136 29.27 15.06 10.68
CA SER A 136 30.62 15.28 11.20
C SER A 136 31.74 14.95 10.21
N MET A 137 31.44 14.74 8.91
CA MET A 137 32.50 14.64 7.90
C MET A 137 32.98 16.03 7.50
N PRO A 138 34.30 16.33 7.52
CA PRO A 138 34.81 17.52 6.86
C PRO A 138 34.47 17.43 5.37
N THR A 139 34.08 18.56 4.77
CA THR A 139 33.81 18.69 3.34
C THR A 139 34.98 18.12 2.54
N ALA A 140 34.81 16.94 1.96
CA ALA A 140 35.77 16.37 1.02
C ALA A 140 35.66 17.12 -0.33
N PRO A 141 36.78 17.34 -1.04
CA PRO A 141 36.82 18.18 -2.22
C PRO A 141 36.10 17.52 -3.41
N CYS A 142 35.58 18.37 -4.30
CA CYS A 142 34.90 18.01 -5.54
C CYS A 142 35.51 16.79 -6.25
N TRP A 143 34.70 15.75 -6.43
CA TRP A 143 34.99 14.68 -7.37
C TRP A 143 34.94 15.21 -8.82
N PRO A 144 35.79 14.70 -9.73
CA PRO A 144 35.72 15.02 -11.16
C PRO A 144 34.51 14.32 -11.81
N PRO A 145 34.05 14.78 -13.00
CA PRO A 145 32.79 14.33 -13.60
C PRO A 145 32.87 12.86 -14.06
N MET A 146 31.78 12.13 -13.80
CA MET A 146 31.58 10.73 -14.18
C MET A 146 31.50 10.55 -15.70
N THR A 147 32.34 9.68 -16.25
CA THR A 147 32.12 9.04 -17.56
C THR A 147 30.94 8.07 -17.46
N ALA A 148 29.98 8.21 -18.38
CA ALA A 148 28.77 7.43 -18.46
C ALA A 148 29.07 5.94 -18.78
N CYS A 149 28.58 5.04 -17.94
CA CYS A 149 28.52 3.62 -18.25
C CYS A 149 27.09 3.28 -18.70
N THR A 150 26.90 3.19 -20.01
CA THR A 150 25.67 2.72 -20.64
C THR A 150 25.57 1.20 -20.55
N SER A 151 24.61 0.69 -19.79
CA SER A 151 23.90 -0.55 -20.14
C SER A 151 22.59 -0.69 -19.35
N SER A 152 21.51 -0.88 -20.09
CA SER A 152 20.21 -1.40 -19.64
C SER A 152 20.20 -2.93 -19.86
N PRO A 153 19.26 -3.72 -19.29
CA PRO A 153 17.92 -3.77 -19.87
C PRO A 153 16.76 -3.78 -18.86
N SER A 154 15.61 -3.42 -19.42
CA SER A 154 14.25 -3.32 -18.87
C SER A 154 13.79 -4.44 -17.94
N ALA A 155 13.14 -4.06 -16.83
CA ALA A 155 12.18 -4.90 -16.14
C ALA A 155 10.75 -4.44 -16.50
N SER A 156 10.02 -5.24 -17.29
CA SER A 156 8.61 -4.96 -17.60
C SER A 156 7.74 -5.24 -16.37
N ALA A 157 7.06 -4.23 -15.84
CA ALA A 157 5.95 -4.43 -14.92
C ALA A 157 4.73 -4.93 -15.71
N ARG A 158 4.32 -6.19 -15.54
CA ARG A 158 3.04 -6.68 -16.08
C ARG A 158 1.91 -6.26 -15.12
N ALA A 159 1.05 -5.36 -15.59
CA ALA A 159 -0.25 -5.10 -14.99
C ALA A 159 -1.23 -6.16 -15.51
N SER A 160 -1.76 -7.01 -14.63
CA SER A 160 -2.83 -7.95 -14.98
C SER A 160 -4.18 -7.31 -14.67
N ALA A 161 -4.99 -7.07 -15.71
CA ALA A 161 -6.39 -6.71 -15.55
C ALA A 161 -7.18 -7.96 -15.14
N PHE A 162 -7.73 -7.97 -13.93
CA PHE A 162 -8.68 -8.99 -13.48
C PHE A 162 -10.10 -8.41 -13.49
N PRO A 163 -11.11 -9.12 -14.03
CA PRO A 163 -12.48 -8.64 -14.04
C PRO A 163 -12.98 -8.45 -12.60
N ALA A 164 -13.72 -7.36 -12.37
CA ALA A 164 -14.38 -7.09 -11.10
C ALA A 164 -15.35 -8.25 -10.81
N ARG A 165 -15.29 -8.81 -9.61
CA ARG A 165 -16.26 -9.83 -9.19
C ARG A 165 -17.60 -9.13 -8.96
N ALA A 166 -18.66 -9.62 -9.58
CA ALA A 166 -20.03 -9.24 -9.23
C ALA A 166 -20.32 -9.64 -7.76
N PRO A 167 -21.13 -8.87 -7.03
CA PRO A 167 -21.60 -9.28 -5.70
C PRO A 167 -22.38 -10.60 -5.80
N MET A 168 -22.24 -11.49 -4.81
CA MET A 168 -23.06 -12.70 -4.72
C MET A 168 -24.53 -12.30 -4.60
N ALA A 169 -25.31 -12.63 -5.62
CA ALA A 169 -26.69 -12.16 -5.77
C ALA A 169 -27.65 -12.84 -4.79
N ALA A 170 -28.44 -12.02 -4.08
CA ALA A 170 -29.80 -12.36 -3.71
C ALA A 170 -30.71 -12.27 -4.96
N ARG A 171 -31.74 -13.11 -5.01
CA ARG A 171 -32.51 -13.47 -6.23
C ARG A 171 -33.50 -12.37 -6.66
N ALA A 172 -33.53 -12.15 -7.99
CA ALA A 172 -34.60 -11.65 -8.88
C ALA A 172 -35.17 -10.20 -8.74
N THR A 173 -34.75 -9.33 -9.66
CA THR A 173 -35.56 -8.63 -10.68
C THR A 173 -34.59 -7.83 -11.58
N SER A 174 -34.80 -7.85 -12.90
CA SER A 174 -33.86 -7.30 -13.90
C SER A 174 -33.76 -5.76 -13.84
N PRO A 175 -32.57 -5.16 -13.70
CA PRO A 175 -32.37 -3.71 -13.86
C PRO A 175 -31.81 -3.35 -15.26
N PRO A 176 -31.89 -2.06 -15.66
CA PRO A 176 -31.48 -1.61 -16.99
C PRO A 176 -29.97 -1.80 -17.25
N SER A 177 -29.61 -1.86 -18.53
CA SER A 177 -28.27 -2.13 -19.07
C SER A 177 -27.14 -1.54 -18.22
N THR A 178 -26.33 -2.43 -17.63
CA THR A 178 -25.17 -2.06 -16.83
C THR A 178 -24.07 -1.43 -17.70
N PRO A 179 -23.50 -0.28 -17.32
CA PRO A 179 -22.33 0.25 -18.00
C PRO A 179 -21.16 -0.74 -17.83
N LYS A 180 -20.43 -0.95 -18.94
CA LYS A 180 -19.26 -1.85 -19.00
C LYS A 180 -18.30 -1.55 -17.83
N PRO A 181 -17.79 -2.57 -17.11
CA PRO A 181 -16.88 -2.36 -15.99
C PRO A 181 -15.62 -1.63 -16.47
N ARG A 182 -15.30 -0.50 -15.83
CA ARG A 182 -14.19 0.38 -16.20
C ARG A 182 -12.89 -0.07 -15.49
N PRO A 183 -11.70 0.16 -16.09
CA PRO A 183 -10.45 -0.49 -15.65
C PRO A 183 -9.90 0.06 -14.32
N PHE A 184 -9.45 -0.84 -13.44
CA PHE A 184 -8.75 -0.50 -12.20
C PHE A 184 -7.43 -1.27 -12.07
N ALA A 185 -6.44 -0.65 -11.44
CA ALA A 185 -5.15 -1.27 -11.17
C ALA A 185 -5.15 -1.95 -9.80
N TRP A 186 -4.85 -3.25 -9.77
CA TRP A 186 -4.51 -3.95 -8.53
C TRP A 186 -3.08 -3.60 -8.14
N VAL A 187 -2.91 -3.02 -6.96
CA VAL A 187 -1.57 -2.80 -6.41
C VAL A 187 -1.40 -3.70 -5.22
N THR A 188 -0.78 -4.85 -5.46
CA THR A 188 -0.08 -5.58 -4.41
C THR A 188 1.24 -4.85 -4.19
N CYS A 189 1.46 -4.30 -3.00
CA CYS A 189 2.81 -3.86 -2.64
C CYS A 189 3.66 -5.13 -2.55
N PRO A 190 4.70 -5.32 -3.39
CA PRO A 190 5.54 -6.49 -3.34
C PRO A 190 6.52 -6.29 -2.18
N ILE A 191 6.05 -6.39 -0.94
CA ILE A 191 6.94 -6.68 0.19
C ILE A 191 7.04 -8.19 0.23
N SER A 192 7.76 -8.71 -0.76
CA SER A 192 8.01 -10.11 -1.00
C SER A 192 9.51 -10.35 -0.89
N THR A 193 10.08 -10.06 0.28
CA THR A 193 11.35 -10.63 0.76
C THR A 193 11.47 -10.34 2.26
N CYS A 194 10.73 -11.07 3.08
CA CYS A 194 11.11 -11.29 4.48
C CYS A 194 10.30 -12.45 5.06
N THR A 195 10.74 -13.66 4.75
CA THR A 195 10.50 -14.86 5.55
C THR A 195 11.87 -15.39 5.92
N ARG A 196 12.20 -15.29 7.20
CA ARG A 196 13.02 -16.28 7.89
C ARG A 196 12.32 -16.59 9.19
#